data_AF-A0A7L7VYI7-F1
#
_entry.id   AF-A0A7L7VYI7-F1
#
_cell.length_a   1.000
_cell.length_b   1.000
_cell.length_c   1.000
_cell.angle_alpha   90.00
_cell.angle_beta   90.00
_cell.angle_gamma   90.00
#
_symmetry.space_group_name_H-M   'P 1'
#
loop_
_entity.id
_entity.type
_entity.pdbx_description
1 polymer ?
#
loop_
_entity_poly.entity_id
_entity_poly.type
_entity_poly.pdbx_seq_one_letter_code
_entity_poly.pdbx_strand_id
1 'polypeptide(L)' 'MSTITTTVSVSGMTCGHCVSSVTEEIESLAGVEEVDIDLNAGGISTVTITSSQELSPAEIGEAVAEAGYLVVANNA' A
#
# COMPACT_ATOMS: atom_id res chain seq x y z
N MET A 1 -9.87 -1.41 20.52
CA MET A 1 -8.73 -1.80 19.67
C MET A 1 -8.27 -0.53 19.01
N SER A 2 -7.01 -0.15 19.18
CA SER A 2 -6.45 1.03 18.53
C SER A 2 -5.80 0.56 17.25
N THR A 3 -6.39 0.89 16.11
CA THR A 3 -5.79 0.62 14.80
C THR A 3 -5.09 1.88 14.31
N ILE A 4 -4.07 1.71 13.50
CA ILE A 4 -3.27 2.75 12.87
C ILE A 4 -3.57 2.71 11.39
N THR A 5 -3.86 3.87 10.82
CA THR A 5 -4.13 4.01 9.39
C THR A 5 -2.98 4.73 8.73
N THR A 6 -2.32 4.04 7.79
CA THR A 6 -1.23 4.58 6.99
C THR A 6 -1.69 4.72 5.55
N THR A 7 -1.63 5.93 5.01
CA THR A 7 -1.97 6.18 3.61
C THR A 7 -0.70 6.43 2.81
N VAL A 8 -0.54 5.70 1.71
CA VAL A 8 0.58 5.85 0.78
C VAL A 8 0.09 6.08 -0.64
N SER A 9 0.91 6.77 -1.40
CA SER A 9 0.66 7.04 -2.81
C SER A 9 1.53 6.09 -3.64
N VAL A 10 0.95 5.39 -4.62
CA VAL A 10 1.66 4.44 -5.48
C VAL A 10 1.48 4.86 -6.94
N SER A 11 2.59 4.91 -7.68
CA SER A 11 2.59 5.28 -9.09
C SER A 11 2.84 4.06 -9.98
N GLY A 12 2.23 4.05 -11.17
CA GLY A 12 2.43 3.00 -12.18
C GLY A 12 1.41 1.86 -12.15
N MET A 13 0.48 1.82 -11.20
CA MET A 13 -0.64 0.89 -11.23
C MET A 13 -1.65 1.31 -12.31
N THR A 14 -1.75 0.52 -13.38
CA THR A 14 -2.58 0.83 -14.56
C THR A 14 -3.69 -0.20 -14.82
N CYS A 15 -3.71 -1.31 -14.08
CA CYS A 15 -4.67 -2.40 -14.26
C CYS A 15 -5.16 -2.94 -12.91
N GLY A 16 -6.41 -3.41 -12.84
CA GLY A 16 -6.98 -3.97 -11.61
C GLY A 16 -6.25 -5.21 -11.09
N HIS A 17 -5.54 -5.96 -11.94
CA HIS A 17 -4.70 -7.07 -11.49
C HIS A 17 -3.48 -6.60 -10.69
N CYS A 18 -2.97 -5.40 -10.97
CA CYS A 18 -1.85 -4.79 -10.24
C CYS A 18 -2.23 -4.52 -8.78
N VAL A 19 -3.50 -4.17 -8.55
CA VAL A 19 -4.06 -3.85 -7.24
C VAL A 19 -4.01 -5.07 -6.35
N SER A 20 -4.57 -6.20 -6.80
CA SER A 20 -4.58 -7.42 -6.00
C SER A 20 -3.19 -7.87 -5.60
N SER A 21 -2.21 -7.82 -6.51
CA SER A 21 -0.83 -8.16 -6.16
C SER A 21 -0.27 -7.24 -5.08
N VAL A 22 -0.45 -5.92 -5.19
CA VAL A 22 0.02 -4.98 -4.15
C VAL A 22 -0.71 -5.18 -2.82
N THR A 23 -2.03 -5.40 -2.86
CA THR A 23 -2.84 -5.70 -1.68
C THR A 23 -2.32 -6.93 -0.96
N GLU A 24 -2.11 -8.05 -1.66
CA GLU A 24 -1.63 -9.30 -1.06
C GLU A 24 -0.25 -9.13 -0.41
N GLU A 25 0.69 -8.43 -1.05
CA GLU A 25 2.02 -8.19 -0.49
C GLU A 25 1.96 -7.33 0.78
N ILE A 26 1.11 -6.29 0.80
CA ILE A 26 0.93 -5.45 1.98
C ILE A 26 0.19 -6.21 3.08
N GLU A 27 -0.86 -6.97 2.77
CA GLU A 27 -1.59 -7.81 3.73
C GLU A 27 -0.69 -8.89 4.36
N SER A 28 0.37 -9.30 3.66
CA SER A 28 1.37 -10.22 4.21
C SER A 28 2.28 -9.57 5.27
N LEU A 29 2.29 -8.24 5.41
CA LEU A 29 3.04 -7.56 6.45
C LEU A 29 2.44 -7.84 7.84
N ALA A 30 3.32 -8.06 8.81
CA ALA A 30 2.88 -8.36 10.17
C ALA A 30 2.05 -7.21 10.75
N GLY A 31 0.87 -7.56 11.27
CA GLY A 31 -0.01 -6.60 11.94
C GLY A 31 -0.89 -5.79 11.01
N VAL A 32 -0.85 -5.99 9.69
CA VAL A 32 -1.89 -5.48 8.77
C VAL A 32 -3.20 -6.20 9.04
N GLU A 33 -4.28 -5.43 9.11
CA GLU A 33 -5.64 -5.93 9.32
C GLU A 33 -6.52 -5.71 8.09
N GLU A 34 -6.33 -4.60 7.36
CA GLU A 34 -7.10 -4.27 6.16
C GLU A 34 -6.26 -3.40 5.21
N VAL A 35 -6.43 -3.60 3.91
CA VAL A 35 -5.80 -2.79 2.86
C VAL A 35 -6.87 -2.36 1.84
N ASP A 36 -6.99 -1.06 1.62
CA ASP A 36 -7.89 -0.47 0.64
C ASP A 36 -7.08 0.28 -0.42
N ILE A 37 -7.34 0.03 -1.70
CA ILE A 37 -6.60 0.65 -2.80
C ILE A 37 -7.56 1.37 -3.75
N ASP A 38 -7.42 2.70 -3.80
CA ASP A 38 -8.04 3.56 -4.79
C ASP A 38 -7.17 3.61 -6.05
N LEU A 39 -7.45 2.70 -6.98
CA LEU A 39 -6.73 2.60 -8.26
C LEU A 39 -7.07 3.80 -9.16
N ASN A 40 -6.05 4.57 -9.51
CA ASN A 40 -6.14 5.59 -10.54
C ASN A 40 -5.36 5.15 -11.78
N ALA A 41 -6.04 4.51 -12.73
CA ALA A 41 -5.44 3.98 -13.96
C ALA A 41 -4.75 5.02 -14.85
N GLY A 42 -4.96 6.33 -14.60
CA GLY A 42 -4.35 7.44 -15.32
C GLY A 42 -3.36 8.27 -14.50
N GLY A 43 -3.00 7.84 -13.28
CA GLY A 43 -2.24 8.68 -12.36
C GLY A 43 -1.67 7.95 -11.16
N ILE A 44 -1.79 8.59 -10.00
CA ILE A 44 -1.29 8.06 -8.72
C ILE A 44 -2.46 7.40 -8.01
N SER A 45 -2.27 6.14 -7.66
CA SER A 45 -3.23 5.38 -6.87
C SER A 45 -2.97 5.61 -5.38
N THR A 46 -4.02 5.59 -4.58
CA THR A 46 -3.93 5.79 -3.14
C THR A 46 -4.16 4.48 -2.43
N VAL A 47 -3.25 4.09 -1.53
CA VAL A 47 -3.34 2.86 -0.76
C VAL A 47 -3.49 3.23 0.71
N THR A 48 -4.57 2.77 1.33
CA THR A 48 -4.87 2.97 2.75
C THR A 48 -4.70 1.64 3.46
N ILE A 49 -3.83 1.62 4.46
CA ILE A 49 -3.43 0.42 5.18
C ILE A 49 -3.88 0.59 6.62
N THR A 50 -4.71 -0.32 7.11
CA THR A 50 -5.12 -0.38 8.50
C THR A 50 -4.34 -1.49 9.18
N SER A 51 -3.60 -1.14 10.23
CA SER A 51 -2.73 -2.06 10.95
C SER A 51 -2.91 -1.93 12.46
N SER A 52 -2.66 -3.02 13.16
CA SER A 52 -2.57 -3.07 14.63
C SER A 52 -1.26 -2.50 15.18
N GLN A 53 -0.28 -2.21 14.31
CA GLN A 53 1.00 -1.58 14.65
C GLN A 53 1.44 -0.54 13.61
N GLU A 54 2.42 0.29 13.98
CA GLU A 54 3.02 1.26 13.07
C GLU A 54 3.88 0.53 12.04
N LEU A 55 3.52 0.64 10.76
CA LEU A 55 4.32 0.12 9.66
C LEU A 55 5.37 1.15 9.25
N SER A 56 6.60 0.69 9.04
CA SER A 56 7.65 1.56 8.54
C SER A 56 7.44 1.86 7.06
N PRO A 57 7.76 3.07 6.57
CA PRO A 57 7.69 3.39 5.14
C PRO A 57 8.62 2.50 4.30
N ALA A 58 9.69 1.97 4.91
CA ALA A 58 10.56 0.99 4.29
C ALA A 58 9.82 -0.34 4.02
N GLU A 59 9.10 -0.89 5.00
CA GLU A 59 8.38 -2.16 4.85
C GLU A 59 7.26 -2.05 3.81
N ILE A 60 6.51 -0.95 3.84
CA ILE A 60 5.47 -0.69 2.82
C ILE A 60 6.13 -0.52 1.44
N GLY A 61 7.26 0.18 1.38
CA GLY A 61 8.03 0.37 0.16
C GLY A 61 8.56 -0.95 -0.42
N GLU A 62 9.06 -1.85 0.42
CA GLU A 62 9.56 -3.17 0.03
C GLU A 62 8.43 -4.05 -0.49
N ALA A 63 7.30 -4.17 0.23
CA ALA A 63 6.14 -4.95 -0.23
C ALA A 63 5.62 -4.47 -1.61
N VAL A 64 5.53 -3.16 -1.80
CA VAL A 64 5.10 -2.57 -3.07
C VAL A 64 6.16 -2.75 -4.17
N ALA A 65 7.45 -2.73 -3.82
CA ALA A 65 8.54 -2.98 -4.74
C ALA A 65 8.63 -4.46 -5.17
N GLU A 66 8.30 -5.41 -4.29
CA GLU A 66 8.17 -6.83 -4.64
C GLU A 66 7.03 -7.05 -5.64
N ALA A 67 5.91 -6.32 -5.48
CA ALA A 67 4.85 -6.27 -6.49
C ALA A 67 5.26 -5.58 -7.81
N GLY A 68 6.43 -4.93 -7.86
CA GLY A 68 6.96 -4.26 -9.05
C GLY A 68 6.53 -2.80 -9.22
N TYR A 69 6.06 -2.15 -8.15
CA TYR A 69 5.62 -0.76 -8.17
C TYR A 69 6.47 0.13 -7.27
N LEU A 70 6.28 1.44 -7.40
CA LEU A 70 6.98 2.44 -6.61
C LEU A 70 5.99 3.19 -5.73
N VAL A 71 6.22 3.12 -4.43
CA VAL A 71 5.61 4.04 -3.46
C VAL A 71 6.23 5.41 -3.66
N VAL A 72 5.39 6.38 -3.97
CA VAL A 72 5.75 7.80 -4.15
C VAL A 72 5.36 8.61 -2.91
N ALA A 73 5.41 7.99 -1.72
CA ALA A 73 4.84 8.49 -0.48
C ALA A 73 5.10 9.99 -0.26
N ASN A 74 4.00 10.69 0.02
CA ASN A 74 4.01 12.07 0.45
C ASN A 74 4.58 12.13 1.86
N ASN A 75 5.56 13.02 2.02
CA ASN A 75 6.20 13.35 3.28
C ASN A 75 5.13 13.91 4.23
N ALA A 76 4.94 13.28 5.39
CA ALA A 76 4.28 13.88 6.54
C ALA A 76 5.32 14.55 7.43
#